data_AF-A0A5Q4Z7X0-F1
#
_entry.id   AF-A0A5Q4Z7X0-F1
#
_cell.length_a   1.000
_cell.length_b   1.000
_cell.length_c   1.000
_cell.angle_alpha   90.00
_cell.angle_beta   90.00
_cell.angle_gamma   90.00
#
_symmetry.space_group_name_H-M   'P 1'
#
loop_
_entity.id
_entity.type
_entity.pdbx_description
1 polymer ?
#
loop_
_entity_poly.entity_id
_entity_poly.type
_entity_poly.pdbx_seq_one_letter_code
_entity_poly.pdbx_strand_id
1 'polypeptide(L)' 'MATSNERLKSWGDFIRAVHEGKRGNYGPAQEMVERVRGRFGDAAAAAQRREIWRLIQAGEPK' A
#
# COMPACT_ATOMS: atom_id res chain seq x y z
N MET A 1 -16.66 -6.92 11.08
CA MET A 1 -16.87 -6.09 9.86
C MET A 1 -16.05 -4.81 10.03
N ALA A 2 -15.11 -4.51 9.11
CA ALA A 2 -14.38 -3.25 9.17
C ALA A 2 -15.36 -2.10 8.91
N THR A 3 -15.41 -1.13 9.81
CA THR A 3 -16.31 0.03 9.69
C THR A 3 -15.88 0.91 8.52
N SER A 4 -16.80 1.64 7.90
CA SER A 4 -16.48 2.54 6.76
C SER A 4 -15.33 3.50 7.06
N ASN A 5 -15.16 3.88 8.32
CA ASN A 5 -14.07 4.75 8.79
C ASN A 5 -12.69 4.06 8.74
N GLU A 6 -12.60 2.76 9.08
CA GLU A 6 -11.36 1.98 8.96
C GLU A 6 -10.93 1.80 7.50
N ARG A 7 -11.90 1.64 6.59
CA ARG A 7 -11.64 1.53 5.15
C ARG A 7 -11.10 2.83 4.58
N LEU A 8 -11.70 3.97 4.94
CA LEU A 8 -11.23 5.30 4.51
C LEU A 8 -9.82 5.60 5.03
N LYS A 9 -9.54 5.26 6.30
CA LYS A 9 -8.20 5.41 6.87
C LYS A 9 -7.16 4.54 6.15
N SER A 10 -7.50 3.27 5.89
CA SER A 10 -6.64 2.35 5.14
C SER A 10 -6.38 2.83 3.70
N TRP A 11 -7.37 3.50 3.08
CA TRP A 11 -7.22 4.09 1.75
C TRP A 11 -6.33 5.34 1.76
N GLY A 12 -6.44 6.20 2.78
CA GLY A 12 -5.54 7.34 2.97
C GLY A 12 -4.09 6.91 3.18
N ASP A 13 -3.88 5.89 4.04
CA ASP A 13 -2.56 5.31 4.29
C ASP A 13 -1.97 4.68 3.01
N PHE A 14 -2.80 4.03 2.19
CA PHE A 14 -2.41 3.50 0.89
C PHE A 14 -1.93 4.56 -0.09
N ILE A 15 -2.72 5.62 -0.28
CA ILE A 15 -2.35 6.73 -1.17
C ILE A 15 -1.04 7.37 -0.70
N ARG A 16 -0.90 7.58 0.61
CA ARG A 16 0.34 8.10 1.21
C ARG A 16 1.53 7.19 0.91
N ALA A 17 1.37 5.88 1.07
CA ALA A 17 2.43 4.92 0.79
C ALA A 17 2.88 4.91 -0.68
N VAL A 18 1.93 5.02 -1.61
CA VAL A 18 2.23 5.16 -3.04
C VAL A 18 2.96 6.47 -3.32
N HIS A 19 2.51 7.59 -2.73
CA HIS A 19 3.11 8.90 -2.96
C HIS A 19 4.53 9.01 -2.39
N GLU A 20 4.76 8.49 -1.19
CA GLU A 20 6.09 8.38 -0.60
C GLU A 20 6.99 7.45 -1.43
N GLY A 21 6.46 6.33 -1.92
CA GLY A 21 7.18 5.42 -2.81
C GLY A 21 7.61 6.08 -4.12
N LYS A 22 6.78 6.97 -4.70
CA LYS A 22 7.15 7.78 -5.88
C LYS A 22 8.29 8.75 -5.59
N ARG A 23 8.44 9.21 -4.34
CA ARG A 23 9.55 10.06 -3.89
C ARG A 23 10.81 9.26 -3.53
N GLY A 24 10.81 7.95 -3.73
CA GLY A 24 11.90 7.04 -3.35
C GLY A 24 11.84 6.56 -1.89
N ASN A 25 10.81 6.94 -1.14
CA ASN A 25 10.60 6.49 0.24
C ASN A 25 9.66 5.27 0.29
N TYR A 26 10.24 4.07 0.23
CA TYR A 26 9.48 2.82 0.23
C TYR A 26 9.07 2.32 1.63
N GLY A 27 9.51 2.96 2.70
CA GLY A 27 9.22 2.54 4.08
C GLY A 27 7.72 2.40 4.38
N PRO A 28 6.88 3.43 4.05
CA PRO A 28 5.43 3.36 4.24
C PRO A 28 4.75 2.26 3.42
N ALA A 29 5.25 2.00 2.20
CA ALA A 29 4.76 0.91 1.37
C ALA A 29 5.08 -0.46 1.97
N GLN A 30 6.28 -0.64 2.52
CA GLN A 30 6.68 -1.87 3.18
C GLN A 30 5.87 -2.14 4.46
N GLU A 31 5.73 -1.13 5.33
CA GLU A 31 4.95 -1.24 6.57
C GLU A 31 3.50 -1.67 6.29
N MET A 32 2.90 -1.12 5.22
CA MET A 32 1.55 -1.50 4.83
C MET A 32 1.47 -2.96 4.36
N VAL A 33 2.44 -3.44 3.58
CA VAL A 33 2.53 -4.83 3.13
C VAL A 33 2.71 -5.77 4.32
N GLU A 34 3.54 -5.42 5.30
CA GLU A 34 3.76 -6.20 6.51
C GLU A 34 2.49 -6.27 7.38
N ARG A 35 1.75 -5.16 7.48
CA ARG A 35 0.46 -5.13 8.18
C ARG A 35 -0.58 -6.02 7.50
N VAL A 36 -0.63 -6.00 6.16
CA VAL A 36 -1.51 -6.90 5.40
C VAL A 36 -1.07 -8.35 5.58
N ARG A 37 0.23 -8.63 5.59
CA ARG A 37 0.77 -9.97 5.86
C ARG A 37 0.33 -10.51 7.21
N GLY A 38 0.46 -9.71 8.27
CA GLY A 38 0.07 -10.11 9.63
C GLY A 38 -1.45 -10.35 9.79
N ARG A 39 -2.29 -9.67 9.00
CA ARG A 39 -3.76 -9.75 9.15
C ARG A 39 -4.43 -10.71 8.16
N PHE A 40 -3.88 -10.85 6.96
CA PHE A 40 -4.51 -11.56 5.84
C PHE A 40 -3.59 -12.61 5.19
N GLY A 41 -2.36 -12.74 5.66
CA GLY A 41 -1.39 -13.73 5.18
C GLY A 41 -0.57 -13.28 3.97
N ASP A 42 0.40 -14.11 3.59
CA ASP A 42 1.40 -13.82 2.56
C ASP A 42 0.80 -13.56 1.17
N ALA A 43 -0.28 -14.26 0.80
CA ALA A 43 -0.92 -14.08 -0.50
C ALA A 43 -1.52 -12.67 -0.68
N ALA A 44 -2.20 -12.18 0.37
CA ALA A 44 -2.75 -10.83 0.38
C ALA A 44 -1.64 -9.77 0.39
N ALA A 45 -0.56 -10.01 1.15
CA ALA A 45 0.60 -9.12 1.16
C ALA A 45 1.28 -9.03 -0.21
N ALA A 46 1.41 -10.16 -0.92
CA ALA A 46 1.97 -10.19 -2.26
C ALA A 46 1.11 -9.41 -3.27
N ALA A 47 -0.22 -9.54 -3.20
CA ALA A 47 -1.13 -8.76 -4.02
C ALA A 47 -1.02 -7.25 -3.71
N GLN A 48 -1.02 -6.89 -2.42
CA GLN A 48 -0.86 -5.50 -1.97
C GLN A 48 0.45 -4.89 -2.45
N ARG A 49 1.56 -5.62 -2.31
CA ARG A 49 2.89 -5.17 -2.74
C ARG A 49 2.92 -4.89 -4.24
N ARG A 50 2.36 -5.79 -5.06
CA ARG A 50 2.31 -5.63 -6.51
C ARG A 50 1.50 -4.39 -6.90
N GLU A 51 0.37 -4.17 -6.25
CA GLU A 51 -0.48 -3.01 -6.52
C GLU A 51 0.22 -1.70 -6.17
N ILE A 52 0.83 -1.61 -4.98
CA ILE A 52 1.61 -0.44 -4.58
C ILE A 52 2.75 -0.18 -5.58
N TRP A 53 3.51 -1.22 -5.94
CA TRP A 53 4.61 -1.09 -6.91
C TRP A 53 4.13 -0.62 -8.28
N ARG A 54 3.02 -1.17 -8.77
CA ARG A 54 2.41 -0.75 -10.04
C ARG A 54 2.06 0.74 -10.00
N LEU A 55 1.45 1.23 -8.91
CA LEU A 55 1.05 2.62 -8.79
C LEU A 55 2.23 3.59 -8.61
N ILE A 56 3.30 3.12 -7.96
CA ILE A 56 4.56 3.87 -7.88
C ILE A 56 5.13 4.06 -9.29
N GLN A 57 5.25 2.98 -10.08
CA GLN A 57 5.78 3.05 -11.45
C GLN A 57 4.86 3.75 -12.45
N ALA A 58 3.54 3.59 -12.31
CA ALA A 58 2.57 4.27 -13.17
C ALA A 58 2.59 5.81 -12.99
N GLY A 59 3.33 6.32 -12.01
CA GLY A 59 3.58 7.74 -11.82
C GLY A 59 4.76 8.32 -12.60
N GLU A 60 5.53 7.52 -13.35
CA GLU A 60 6.44 8.06 -14.35
C GLU A 60 5.67 8.22 -15.67
N PRO A 61 5.17 9.42 -16.02
CA PRO A 61 4.96 9.72 -17.42
C PRO A 61 6.33 9.60 -18.09
N LYS A 62 6.43 8.65 -19.01
CA LYS A 62 7.59 8.47 -19.89
C LYS A 62 7.80 9.72 -20.74
#